data_AF-A0AB39Z3J5-F1
#
_entry.id   AF-A0AB39Z3J5-F1
#
_cell.length_a   1.000
_cell.length_b   1.000
_cell.length_c   1.000
_cell.angle_alpha   90.00
_cell.angle_beta   90.00
_cell.angle_gamma   90.00
#
_symmetry.space_group_name_H-M   'P 1'
#
loop_
_entity.id
_entity.type
_entity.pdbx_description
1 polymer ?
#
loop_
_entity_poly.entity_id
_entity_poly.type
_entity_poly.pdbx_seq_one_letter_code
_entity_poly.pdbx_strand_id
1 'polypeptide(L)'
;MPQSSFFAKSVPFEQIDKLAISGGYSSIFASSKPAVPVVGNWEQRFCRLADTFQPVLDRVYDFEVREDDVWIVTLPKCGTTWMQELAWLVVNKCDFETAKSVDLTLRSPFLEFNGVVPNVPHDTIEAANALPSPRLIKSHLPAWMLPRQIWTKRPKIIYVYRNPKDAAISYFHHWRGMVGYQGTKSDFMHSFIDGYVNFTPCWPHVLDFWQLRHEPNIFFTSYERMKGQLGQVIAEVAQFLDREVTKEQIQQMTQHLSFESMRDNPACNHVKEFESMKAAAGRDVEEFSTSSHRFVRRGVVGSHKDELTADIIREFDLWSDINLRDYKLNMDDFANYSKFASA
;
A
#
# COMPACT_ATOMS: atom_id res chain seq x y z
N MET A 1 -21.83 15.91 -19.52
CA MET A 1 -21.13 15.28 -18.38
C MET A 1 -19.64 15.36 -18.67
N PRO A 2 -18.78 15.79 -17.73
CA PRO A 2 -17.34 15.67 -17.95
C PRO A 2 -17.00 14.21 -18.26
N GLN A 3 -16.12 14.00 -19.23
CA GLN A 3 -15.67 12.67 -19.62
C GLN A 3 -14.89 12.06 -18.45
N SER A 4 -15.23 10.84 -18.02
CA SER A 4 -14.54 10.17 -16.90
C SER A 4 -13.05 10.07 -17.16
N SER A 5 -12.24 10.27 -16.09
CA SER A 5 -10.77 10.24 -16.20
C SER A 5 -10.25 8.83 -16.49
N PHE A 6 -11.10 7.82 -16.27
CA PHE A 6 -10.78 6.41 -16.44
C PHE A 6 -11.87 5.69 -17.25
N PHE A 7 -11.48 4.58 -17.87
CA PHE A 7 -12.43 3.61 -18.42
C PHE A 7 -12.09 2.20 -17.95
N ALA A 8 -13.13 1.38 -17.77
CA ALA A 8 -13.03 0.01 -17.32
C ALA A 8 -13.21 -0.97 -18.48
N LYS A 9 -12.38 -2.00 -18.55
CA LYS A 9 -12.65 -3.22 -19.33
C LYS A 9 -12.87 -4.36 -18.35
N SER A 10 -14.08 -4.91 -18.36
CA SER A 10 -14.42 -6.05 -17.49
C SER A 10 -13.53 -7.26 -17.82
N VAL A 11 -13.12 -7.97 -16.78
CA VAL A 11 -12.36 -9.21 -16.91
C VAL A 11 -13.33 -10.37 -17.04
N PRO A 12 -13.16 -11.25 -18.04
CA PRO A 12 -13.95 -12.47 -18.14
C PRO A 12 -13.85 -13.28 -16.83
N PHE A 13 -14.99 -13.78 -16.35
CA PHE A 13 -15.05 -14.53 -15.09
C PHE A 13 -14.04 -15.68 -15.05
N GLU A 14 -13.84 -16.39 -16.16
CA GLU A 14 -12.87 -17.49 -16.31
C GLU A 14 -11.40 -17.11 -16.02
N GLN A 15 -11.06 -15.82 -16.06
CA GLN A 15 -9.70 -15.34 -15.73
C GLN A 15 -9.58 -14.94 -14.25
N ILE A 16 -10.70 -14.82 -13.54
CA ILE A 16 -10.77 -14.40 -12.14
C ILE A 16 -11.54 -15.40 -11.26
N ASP A 17 -11.99 -16.53 -11.82
CA ASP A 17 -12.70 -17.59 -11.11
C ASP A 17 -11.84 -18.13 -9.96
N LYS A 18 -10.53 -18.20 -10.18
CA LYS A 18 -9.49 -18.51 -9.21
C LYS A 18 -9.35 -17.48 -8.10
N LEU A 19 -9.80 -16.25 -8.28
CA LEU A 19 -9.91 -15.29 -7.18
C LEU A 19 -10.97 -15.71 -6.17
N ALA A 20 -11.86 -16.67 -6.50
CA ALA A 20 -12.79 -17.32 -5.56
C ALA A 20 -13.53 -16.33 -4.62
N ILE A 21 -13.87 -15.16 -5.17
CA ILE A 21 -14.58 -14.08 -4.50
C ILE A 21 -15.80 -13.70 -5.32
N SER A 22 -16.83 -13.22 -4.64
CA SER A 22 -18.01 -12.65 -5.28
C SER A 22 -17.71 -11.24 -5.81
N GLY A 23 -18.14 -10.93 -7.03
CA GLY A 23 -18.07 -9.58 -7.59
C GLY A 23 -17.25 -9.51 -8.86
N GLY A 24 -17.46 -8.46 -9.65
CA GLY A 24 -16.73 -8.23 -10.89
C GLY A 24 -15.42 -7.49 -10.66
N TYR A 25 -14.48 -7.70 -11.58
CA TYR A 25 -13.19 -7.01 -11.64
C TYR A 25 -13.03 -6.39 -13.02
N SER A 26 -12.31 -5.27 -13.05
CA SER A 26 -12.01 -4.55 -14.28
C SER A 26 -10.53 -4.22 -14.39
N SER A 27 -10.02 -4.20 -15.62
CA SER A 27 -8.81 -3.46 -15.96
C SER A 27 -9.21 -2.00 -16.10
N ILE A 28 -8.70 -1.15 -15.23
CA ILE A 28 -8.91 0.30 -15.29
C ILE A 28 -7.77 0.94 -16.06
N PHE A 29 -8.11 1.73 -17.06
CA PHE A 29 -7.16 2.47 -17.91
C PHE A 29 -7.42 3.96 -17.78
N ALA A 30 -6.38 4.77 -18.00
CA ALA A 30 -6.54 6.21 -18.13
C ALA A 30 -7.18 6.57 -19.49
N SER A 31 -8.17 7.46 -19.49
CA SER A 31 -8.83 7.94 -20.71
C SER A 31 -7.93 8.85 -21.57
N SER A 32 -6.88 9.42 -20.95
CA SER A 32 -5.85 10.23 -21.61
C SER A 32 -4.53 10.05 -20.87
N LYS A 33 -3.41 10.43 -21.49
CA LYS A 33 -2.08 10.33 -20.86
C LYS A 33 -2.06 11.13 -19.55
N PRO A 34 -1.86 10.49 -18.38
CA PRO A 34 -1.87 11.18 -17.10
C PRO A 34 -0.65 12.11 -16.96
N ALA A 35 -0.79 13.18 -16.16
CA ALA A 35 0.27 14.19 -15.94
C ALA A 35 1.39 13.73 -14.99
N VAL A 36 1.56 12.43 -14.77
CA VAL A 36 2.63 11.90 -13.92
C VAL A 36 3.97 11.94 -14.67
N PRO A 37 5.06 12.43 -14.05
CA PRO A 37 6.36 12.59 -14.71
C PRO A 37 7.17 11.29 -14.75
N VAL A 38 6.60 10.24 -15.36
CA VAL A 38 7.28 8.94 -15.56
C VAL A 38 7.21 8.49 -17.01
N VAL A 39 8.22 7.74 -17.44
CA VAL A 39 8.26 7.11 -18.77
C VAL A 39 7.62 5.72 -18.68
N GLY A 40 6.88 5.34 -19.71
CA GLY A 40 6.30 4.01 -19.82
C GLY A 40 5.33 3.89 -21.00
N ASN A 41 4.96 2.66 -21.33
CA ASN A 41 3.99 2.37 -22.38
C ASN A 41 2.55 2.59 -21.86
N TRP A 42 2.07 3.83 -21.89
CA TRP A 42 0.75 4.24 -21.37
C TRP A 42 -0.42 3.51 -22.03
N GLU A 43 -0.29 3.07 -23.29
CA GLU A 43 -1.34 2.34 -24.02
C GLU A 43 -1.61 0.95 -23.43
N GLN A 44 -0.66 0.40 -22.68
CA GLN A 44 -0.76 -0.92 -22.05
C GLN A 44 -0.87 -0.85 -20.52
N ARG A 45 -0.92 0.37 -19.94
CA ARG A 45 -1.02 0.52 -18.49
C ARG A 45 -2.46 0.39 -18.03
N PHE A 46 -2.66 -0.56 -17.13
CA PHE A 46 -3.91 -0.71 -16.40
C PHE A 46 -3.65 -0.93 -14.91
N CYS A 47 -4.68 -0.70 -14.11
CA CYS A 47 -4.74 -1.13 -12.72
C CYS A 47 -5.94 -2.07 -12.58
N ARG A 48 -5.71 -3.24 -12.00
CA ARG A 48 -6.75 -4.20 -11.67
C ARG A 48 -7.44 -3.77 -10.40
N LEU A 49 -8.74 -3.52 -10.48
CA LEU A 49 -9.57 -3.16 -9.33
C LEU A 49 -10.90 -3.91 -9.41
N ALA A 50 -11.47 -4.21 -8.24
CA ALA A 50 -12.85 -4.63 -8.13
C ALA A 50 -13.79 -3.54 -8.70
N ASP A 51 -14.93 -3.94 -9.26
CA ASP A 51 -15.87 -3.00 -9.88
C ASP A 51 -16.46 -1.98 -8.88
N THR A 52 -16.38 -2.29 -7.57
CA THR A 52 -16.74 -1.40 -6.46
C THR A 52 -15.91 -0.11 -6.42
N PHE A 53 -14.75 -0.05 -7.08
CA PHE A 53 -13.95 1.17 -7.17
C PHE A 53 -14.51 2.19 -8.15
N GLN A 54 -15.23 1.76 -9.20
CA GLN A 54 -15.70 2.66 -10.28
C GLN A 54 -16.39 3.95 -9.77
N PRO A 55 -17.34 3.92 -8.81
CA PRO A 55 -17.99 5.14 -8.31
C PRO A 55 -17.07 6.05 -7.46
N VAL A 56 -15.89 5.56 -7.07
CA VAL A 56 -14.95 6.24 -6.16
C VAL A 56 -13.76 6.85 -6.91
N LEU A 57 -13.38 6.28 -8.07
CA LEU A 57 -12.16 6.67 -8.80
C LEU A 57 -12.09 8.14 -9.18
N ASP A 58 -13.13 8.69 -9.83
CA ASP A 58 -13.12 10.11 -10.21
C ASP A 58 -13.10 11.02 -8.97
N ARG A 59 -13.78 10.63 -7.87
CA ARG A 59 -13.74 11.38 -6.60
C ARG A 59 -12.33 11.43 -5.99
N VAL A 60 -11.62 10.31 -6.01
CA VAL A 60 -10.23 10.23 -5.56
C VAL A 60 -9.33 11.06 -6.47
N TYR A 61 -9.54 10.97 -7.79
CA TYR A 61 -8.72 11.68 -8.75
C TYR A 61 -8.91 13.21 -8.70
N ASP A 62 -10.12 13.66 -8.30
CA ASP A 62 -10.48 15.06 -8.10
C ASP A 62 -10.27 15.55 -6.66
N PHE A 63 -9.75 14.71 -5.77
CA PHE A 63 -9.45 15.08 -4.38
C PHE A 63 -8.53 16.31 -4.32
N GLU A 64 -8.90 17.28 -3.47
CA GLU A 64 -8.10 18.48 -3.28
C GLU A 64 -6.83 18.15 -2.48
N VAL A 65 -5.68 18.25 -3.13
CA VAL A 65 -4.37 18.08 -2.50
C VAL A 65 -3.95 19.38 -1.84
N ARG A 66 -3.31 19.34 -0.67
CA ARG A 66 -2.67 20.50 -0.03
C ARG A 66 -1.16 20.37 -0.18
N GLU A 67 -0.45 21.50 -0.23
CA GLU A 67 1.02 21.50 -0.41
C GLU A 67 1.75 20.84 0.75
N ASP A 68 1.18 20.92 1.96
CA ASP A 68 1.73 20.34 3.18
C ASP A 68 1.19 18.93 3.50
N ASP A 69 0.47 18.30 2.57
CA ASP A 69 0.10 16.90 2.72
C ASP A 69 1.34 16.00 2.74
N VAL A 70 1.20 14.87 3.44
CA VAL A 70 2.12 13.75 3.41
C VAL A 70 1.36 12.51 2.96
N TRP A 71 1.80 11.89 1.87
CA TRP A 71 1.16 10.71 1.29
C TRP A 71 1.98 9.46 1.58
N ILE A 72 1.37 8.43 2.15
CA ILE A 72 1.95 7.10 2.29
C ILE A 72 1.38 6.22 1.18
N VAL A 73 2.20 5.91 0.17
CA VAL A 73 1.77 5.14 -0.99
C VAL A 73 2.55 3.83 -1.04
N THR A 74 1.84 2.71 -1.15
CA THR A 74 2.48 1.41 -1.28
C THR A 74 1.62 0.49 -2.13
N LEU A 75 2.19 -0.52 -2.78
CA LEU A 75 1.38 -1.70 -3.12
C LEU A 75 0.85 -2.32 -1.80
N PRO A 76 -0.32 -2.98 -1.76
CA PRO A 76 -0.81 -3.60 -0.56
C PRO A 76 0.24 -4.54 0.08
N LYS A 77 0.31 -4.50 1.41
CA LYS A 77 1.14 -5.40 2.25
C LYS A 77 2.66 -5.18 2.16
N CYS A 78 3.07 -4.00 1.70
CA CYS A 78 4.48 -3.57 1.68
C CYS A 78 4.92 -2.75 2.91
N GLY A 79 4.17 -2.75 4.02
CA GLY A 79 4.56 -2.04 5.26
C GLY A 79 3.85 -0.72 5.51
N THR A 80 2.73 -0.46 4.83
CA THR A 80 1.93 0.78 4.90
C THR A 80 1.61 1.19 6.33
N THR A 81 1.01 0.30 7.13
CA THR A 81 0.63 0.58 8.53
C THR A 81 1.82 0.97 9.39
N TRP A 82 2.97 0.33 9.16
CA TRP A 82 4.19 0.60 9.90
C TRP A 82 4.74 2.00 9.56
N MET A 83 4.73 2.35 8.28
CA MET A 83 5.17 3.66 7.82
C MET A 83 4.17 4.77 8.17
N GLN A 84 2.86 4.51 8.13
CA GLN A 84 1.84 5.46 8.58
C GLN A 84 2.07 5.82 10.05
N GLU A 85 2.26 4.82 10.92
CA GLU A 85 2.51 5.08 12.35
C GLU A 85 3.80 5.86 12.57
N LEU A 86 4.88 5.48 11.89
CA LEU A 86 6.17 6.16 11.93
C LEU A 86 6.02 7.63 11.50
N ALA A 87 5.51 7.87 10.30
CA ALA A 87 5.38 9.21 9.73
C ALA A 87 4.41 10.07 10.57
N TRP A 88 3.33 9.49 11.09
CA TRP A 88 2.39 10.20 11.95
C TRP A 88 3.07 10.68 13.24
N LEU A 89 3.85 9.83 13.90
CA LEU A 89 4.63 10.21 15.08
C LEU A 89 5.64 11.31 14.76
N VAL A 90 6.35 11.24 13.64
CA VAL A 90 7.28 12.29 13.20
C VAL A 90 6.56 13.64 13.00
N VAL A 91 5.43 13.63 12.29
CA VAL A 91 4.65 14.86 12.02
C VAL A 91 4.08 15.44 13.31
N ASN A 92 3.66 14.60 14.26
CA ASN A 92 2.99 14.99 15.50
C ASN A 92 3.92 14.98 16.72
N LYS A 93 5.22 15.28 16.51
CA LYS A 93 6.20 15.52 17.60
C LYS A 93 6.30 14.37 18.61
N CYS A 94 6.23 13.13 18.11
CA CYS A 94 6.27 11.90 18.91
C CYS A 94 5.15 11.84 19.97
N ASP A 95 3.93 12.28 19.64
CA ASP A 95 2.75 12.12 20.50
C ASP A 95 2.31 10.65 20.61
N PHE A 96 2.95 9.90 21.51
CA PHE A 96 2.64 8.50 21.75
C PHE A 96 1.29 8.26 22.43
N GLU A 97 0.77 9.24 23.16
CA GLU A 97 -0.52 9.11 23.88
C GLU A 97 -1.66 9.09 22.87
N THR A 98 -1.66 10.01 21.92
CA THR A 98 -2.65 10.01 20.82
C THR A 98 -2.45 8.80 19.91
N ALA A 99 -1.21 8.40 19.61
CA ALA A 99 -0.93 7.24 18.76
C ALA A 99 -1.48 5.91 19.34
N LYS A 100 -1.55 5.78 20.67
CA LYS A 100 -2.12 4.60 21.37
C LYS A 100 -3.63 4.66 21.56
N SER A 101 -4.21 5.86 21.61
CA SER A 101 -5.63 6.06 21.96
C SER A 101 -6.54 6.28 20.76
N VAL A 102 -6.01 6.85 19.67
CA VAL A 102 -6.77 7.14 18.44
C VAL A 102 -6.39 6.16 17.34
N ASP A 103 -7.40 5.55 16.73
CA ASP A 103 -7.22 4.58 15.65
C ASP A 103 -6.45 5.18 14.46
N LEU A 104 -5.53 4.39 13.90
CA LEU A 104 -4.68 4.81 12.78
C LEU A 104 -5.50 5.19 11.54
N THR A 105 -6.66 4.58 11.31
CA THR A 105 -7.53 4.93 10.18
C THR A 105 -8.13 6.33 10.29
N LEU A 106 -8.25 6.87 11.51
CA LEU A 106 -8.69 8.24 11.76
C LEU A 106 -7.52 9.24 11.68
N ARG A 107 -6.33 8.80 12.11
CA ARG A 107 -5.09 9.60 12.09
C ARG A 107 -4.47 9.70 10.70
N SER A 108 -4.62 8.65 9.90
CA SER A 108 -4.14 8.55 8.53
C SER A 108 -5.12 7.74 7.65
N PRO A 109 -6.15 8.40 7.11
CA PRO A 109 -7.21 7.74 6.34
C PRO A 109 -6.69 7.06 5.08
N PHE A 110 -7.28 5.91 4.76
CA PHE A 110 -7.11 5.23 3.49
C PHE A 110 -8.09 5.83 2.47
N LEU A 111 -7.58 6.66 1.56
CA LEU A 111 -8.40 7.56 0.75
C LEU A 111 -9.47 6.81 -0.06
N GLU A 112 -9.08 5.76 -0.79
CA GLU A 112 -9.95 4.97 -1.66
C GLU A 112 -10.61 3.76 -0.98
N PHE A 113 -10.69 3.73 0.36
CA PHE A 113 -11.23 2.57 1.09
C PHE A 113 -12.70 2.27 0.76
N ASN A 114 -13.52 3.30 0.45
CA ASN A 114 -14.88 3.11 -0.05
C ASN A 114 -14.96 2.19 -1.30
N GLY A 115 -13.88 2.11 -2.09
CA GLY A 115 -13.80 1.19 -3.23
C GLY A 115 -13.45 -0.23 -2.83
N VAL A 116 -12.74 -0.43 -1.71
CA VAL A 116 -12.38 -1.76 -1.17
C VAL A 116 -13.57 -2.41 -0.49
N VAL A 117 -14.28 -1.66 0.34
CA VAL A 117 -15.44 -2.12 1.09
C VAL A 117 -16.61 -1.21 0.76
N PRO A 118 -17.57 -1.66 -0.08
CA PRO A 118 -18.76 -0.88 -0.35
C PRO A 118 -19.59 -0.74 0.94
N ASN A 119 -20.27 0.39 1.09
CA ASN A 119 -21.17 0.69 2.22
C ASN A 119 -20.51 0.77 3.61
N VAL A 120 -19.24 1.15 3.68
CA VAL A 120 -18.64 1.56 4.96
C VAL A 120 -19.43 2.74 5.58
N PRO A 121 -19.56 2.81 6.91
CA PRO A 121 -20.40 3.80 7.58
C PRO A 121 -19.92 5.25 7.40
N HIS A 122 -18.65 5.43 7.01
CA HIS A 122 -18.04 6.74 6.84
C HIS A 122 -17.37 6.85 5.47
N ASP A 123 -17.52 8.00 4.83
CA ASP A 123 -16.84 8.33 3.58
C ASP A 123 -15.38 8.70 3.87
N THR A 124 -14.43 7.91 3.38
CA THR A 124 -13.00 8.11 3.67
C THR A 124 -12.40 9.30 2.93
N ILE A 125 -13.01 9.73 1.83
CA ILE A 125 -12.60 10.92 1.08
C ILE A 125 -13.00 12.16 1.88
N GLU A 126 -14.24 12.21 2.38
CA GLU A 126 -14.69 13.33 3.24
C GLU A 126 -13.94 13.36 4.57
N ALA A 127 -13.67 12.19 5.17
CA ALA A 127 -12.85 12.11 6.39
C ALA A 127 -11.45 12.68 6.16
N ALA A 128 -10.80 12.37 5.03
CA ALA A 128 -9.50 12.93 4.67
C ALA A 128 -9.56 14.46 4.43
N ASN A 129 -10.65 14.97 3.85
CA ASN A 129 -10.85 16.41 3.68
C ASN A 129 -11.00 17.15 5.01
N ALA A 130 -11.70 16.55 5.98
CA ALA A 130 -11.96 17.13 7.29
C ALA A 130 -10.73 17.21 8.20
N LEU A 131 -9.64 16.49 7.89
CA LEU A 131 -8.43 16.53 8.72
C LEU A 131 -7.72 17.89 8.69
N PRO A 132 -7.19 18.34 9.84
CA PRO A 132 -6.33 19.51 9.89
C PRO A 132 -5.02 19.25 9.14
N SER A 133 -4.44 20.31 8.62
CA SER A 133 -3.11 20.28 7.99
C SER A 133 -1.98 20.25 9.04
N PRO A 134 -0.85 19.57 8.78
CA PRO A 134 -0.59 18.73 7.61
C PRO A 134 -1.34 17.39 7.69
N ARG A 135 -1.95 16.95 6.58
CA ARG A 135 -2.68 15.67 6.52
C ARG A 135 -1.72 14.53 6.21
N LEU A 136 -1.90 13.37 6.85
CA LEU A 136 -1.20 12.14 6.49
C LEU A 136 -2.18 11.18 5.80
N ILE A 137 -2.05 10.94 4.51
CA ILE A 137 -3.03 10.20 3.71
C ILE A 137 -2.43 8.90 3.18
N LYS A 138 -3.14 7.78 3.32
CA LYS A 138 -2.74 6.49 2.75
C LYS A 138 -3.41 6.27 1.39
N SER A 139 -2.65 5.69 0.45
CA SER A 139 -3.18 5.15 -0.80
C SER A 139 -2.43 3.89 -1.25
N HIS A 140 -3.12 3.03 -1.99
CA HIS A 140 -2.59 1.88 -2.72
C HIS A 140 -2.70 2.04 -4.23
N LEU A 141 -3.18 3.19 -4.72
CA LEU A 141 -3.26 3.48 -6.13
C LEU A 141 -1.87 3.69 -6.76
N PRO A 142 -1.66 3.23 -8.01
CA PRO A 142 -0.45 3.56 -8.75
C PRO A 142 -0.37 5.07 -9.00
N ALA A 143 0.85 5.57 -9.25
CA ALA A 143 1.13 7.00 -9.35
C ALA A 143 0.17 7.77 -10.29
N TRP A 144 -0.17 7.17 -11.42
CA TRP A 144 -1.04 7.79 -12.43
C TRP A 144 -2.54 7.86 -12.04
N MET A 145 -2.96 7.14 -11.00
CA MET A 145 -4.33 7.17 -10.44
C MET A 145 -4.46 8.00 -9.16
N LEU A 146 -3.34 8.45 -8.57
CA LEU A 146 -3.37 9.40 -7.46
C LEU A 146 -4.00 10.73 -7.87
N PRO A 147 -4.48 11.56 -6.92
CA PRO A 147 -5.17 12.81 -7.25
C PRO A 147 -4.41 13.66 -8.25
N ARG A 148 -5.09 14.22 -9.25
CA ARG A 148 -4.46 14.95 -10.37
C ARG A 148 -3.53 16.08 -9.91
N GLN A 149 -3.89 16.73 -8.80
CA GLN A 149 -3.14 17.85 -8.23
C GLN A 149 -1.84 17.43 -7.55
N ILE A 150 -1.62 16.13 -7.27
CA ILE A 150 -0.44 15.66 -6.56
C ILE A 150 0.86 15.95 -7.34
N TRP A 151 0.78 15.91 -8.67
CA TRP A 151 1.92 16.16 -9.55
C TRP A 151 2.20 17.65 -9.78
N THR A 152 1.23 18.52 -9.55
CA THR A 152 1.39 19.98 -9.67
C THR A 152 1.72 20.65 -8.34
N LYS A 153 1.05 20.25 -7.25
CA LYS A 153 1.28 20.78 -5.89
C LYS A 153 2.50 20.15 -5.21
N ARG A 154 2.90 18.96 -5.67
CA ARG A 154 4.11 18.25 -5.23
C ARG A 154 4.24 18.11 -3.70
N PRO A 155 3.20 17.61 -2.99
CA PRO A 155 3.33 17.29 -1.57
C PRO A 155 4.36 16.19 -1.36
N LYS A 156 4.73 15.95 -0.09
CA LYS A 156 5.66 14.87 0.25
C LYS A 156 4.98 13.51 0.07
N ILE A 157 5.63 12.59 -0.62
CA ILE A 157 5.17 11.21 -0.81
C ILE A 157 6.23 10.25 -0.29
N ILE A 158 5.84 9.37 0.62
CA ILE A 158 6.64 8.25 1.11
C ILE A 158 6.15 6.99 0.40
N TYR A 159 7.04 6.36 -0.36
CA TYR A 159 6.79 5.08 -1.02
C TYR A 159 7.55 3.95 -0.33
N VAL A 160 6.85 2.86 -0.01
CA VAL A 160 7.46 1.67 0.59
C VAL A 160 7.35 0.47 -0.35
N TYR A 161 8.51 0.02 -0.85
CA TYR A 161 8.66 -1.23 -1.57
C TYR A 161 8.75 -2.42 -0.60
N ARG A 162 8.40 -3.62 -1.07
CA ARG A 162 8.73 -4.88 -0.42
C ARG A 162 8.95 -5.92 -1.49
N ASN A 163 9.82 -6.90 -1.23
CA ASN A 163 10.00 -8.04 -2.12
C ASN A 163 8.63 -8.63 -2.52
N PRO A 164 8.31 -8.73 -3.83
CA PRO A 164 6.99 -9.17 -4.29
C PRO A 164 6.56 -10.54 -3.79
N LYS A 165 7.51 -11.46 -3.53
CA LYS A 165 7.20 -12.81 -2.99
C LYS A 165 6.62 -12.72 -1.59
N ASP A 166 7.27 -11.94 -0.71
CA ASP A 166 6.80 -11.72 0.66
C ASP A 166 5.51 -10.87 0.69
N ALA A 167 5.40 -9.89 -0.20
CA ALA A 167 4.20 -9.08 -0.35
C ALA A 167 2.99 -9.94 -0.77
N ALA A 168 3.14 -10.79 -1.80
CA ALA A 168 2.09 -11.65 -2.31
C ALA A 168 1.57 -12.63 -1.24
N ILE A 169 2.45 -13.28 -0.47
CA ILE A 169 2.04 -14.17 0.63
C ILE A 169 1.33 -13.42 1.72
N SER A 170 1.85 -12.26 2.11
CA SER A 170 1.16 -11.41 3.07
C SER A 170 -0.20 -10.96 2.56
N TYR A 171 -0.37 -10.85 1.23
CA TYR A 171 -1.62 -10.47 0.61
C TYR A 171 -2.61 -11.63 0.56
N PHE A 172 -2.15 -12.85 0.25
CA PHE A 172 -2.96 -14.07 0.34
C PHE A 172 -3.60 -14.22 1.74
N HIS A 173 -2.80 -14.14 2.81
CA HIS A 173 -3.31 -14.24 4.18
C HIS A 173 -4.29 -13.12 4.52
N HIS A 174 -3.99 -11.90 4.06
CA HIS A 174 -4.89 -10.76 4.24
C HIS A 174 -6.20 -10.94 3.48
N TRP A 175 -6.22 -11.54 2.30
CA TRP A 175 -7.44 -11.83 1.55
C TRP A 175 -8.24 -13.00 2.14
N ARG A 176 -7.56 -14.07 2.58
CA ARG A 176 -8.18 -15.16 3.36
C ARG A 176 -8.96 -14.59 4.54
N GLY A 177 -8.30 -13.73 5.31
CA GLY A 177 -8.91 -13.07 6.45
C GLY A 177 -9.96 -12.03 6.05
N MET A 178 -9.67 -11.08 5.15
CA MET A 178 -10.51 -9.89 4.96
C MET A 178 -11.75 -10.15 4.12
N VAL A 179 -11.57 -10.85 3.00
CA VAL A 179 -12.63 -11.04 1.98
C VAL A 179 -13.09 -12.49 1.89
N GLY A 180 -12.56 -13.37 2.76
CA GLY A 180 -12.93 -14.77 2.83
C GLY A 180 -12.50 -15.56 1.60
N TYR A 181 -11.34 -15.24 1.00
CA TYR A 181 -10.80 -15.97 -0.16
C TYR A 181 -10.82 -17.48 0.09
N GLN A 182 -11.31 -18.27 -0.87
CA GLN A 182 -11.42 -19.74 -0.71
C GLN A 182 -10.45 -20.53 -1.60
N GLY A 183 -9.82 -19.88 -2.58
CA GLY A 183 -8.91 -20.53 -3.53
C GLY A 183 -7.58 -20.97 -2.89
N THR A 184 -6.78 -21.71 -3.66
CA THR A 184 -5.49 -22.19 -3.16
C THR A 184 -4.47 -21.04 -3.06
N LYS A 185 -3.42 -21.25 -2.27
CA LYS A 185 -2.29 -20.30 -2.20
C LYS A 185 -1.58 -20.20 -3.55
N SER A 186 -1.40 -21.31 -4.26
CA SER A 186 -0.77 -21.33 -5.59
C SER A 186 -1.58 -20.52 -6.60
N ASP A 187 -2.91 -20.69 -6.63
CA ASP A 187 -3.78 -19.89 -7.50
C ASP A 187 -3.67 -18.39 -7.19
N PHE A 188 -3.57 -18.01 -5.92
CA PHE A 188 -3.38 -16.62 -5.54
C PHE A 188 -2.02 -16.08 -6.01
N MET A 189 -0.95 -16.88 -5.90
CA MET A 189 0.39 -16.48 -6.37
C MET A 189 0.41 -16.24 -7.88
N HIS A 190 -0.18 -17.14 -8.67
CA HIS A 190 -0.30 -16.93 -10.11
C HIS A 190 -1.17 -15.71 -10.43
N SER A 191 -2.31 -15.55 -9.73
CA SER A 191 -3.17 -14.36 -9.88
C SER A 191 -2.44 -13.05 -9.54
N PHE A 192 -1.51 -13.07 -8.60
CA PHE A 192 -0.68 -11.91 -8.28
C PHE A 192 0.33 -11.60 -9.41
N ILE A 193 1.03 -12.62 -9.91
CA ILE A 193 1.99 -12.53 -11.03
C ILE A 193 1.30 -11.98 -12.28
N ASP A 194 0.12 -12.50 -12.60
CA ASP A 194 -0.66 -12.16 -13.79
C ASP A 194 -1.39 -10.80 -13.67
N GLY A 195 -1.40 -10.19 -12.48
CA GLY A 195 -2.04 -8.89 -12.26
C GLY A 195 -3.57 -8.96 -12.16
N TYR A 196 -4.11 -10.00 -11.54
CA TYR A 196 -5.55 -10.22 -11.33
C TYR A 196 -6.05 -9.83 -9.93
N VAL A 197 -5.17 -9.50 -8.98
CA VAL A 197 -5.59 -8.99 -7.66
C VAL A 197 -5.65 -7.46 -7.62
N ASN A 198 -6.37 -6.88 -6.65
CA ASN A 198 -6.52 -5.43 -6.53
C ASN A 198 -5.14 -4.71 -6.50
N PHE A 199 -5.07 -3.53 -7.14
CA PHE A 199 -3.92 -2.63 -7.20
C PHE A 199 -2.71 -3.13 -8.01
N THR A 200 -2.85 -4.23 -8.75
CA THR A 200 -1.80 -4.77 -9.64
C THR A 200 -2.02 -4.33 -11.09
N PRO A 201 -1.04 -4.43 -12.02
CA PRO A 201 0.24 -5.15 -11.95
C PRO A 201 1.29 -4.55 -10.98
N CYS A 202 2.01 -5.42 -10.27
CA CYS A 202 2.98 -5.03 -9.22
C CYS A 202 4.17 -4.22 -9.75
N TRP A 203 4.85 -4.67 -10.82
CA TRP A 203 6.07 -4.02 -11.29
C TRP A 203 5.86 -2.61 -11.84
N PRO A 204 4.87 -2.34 -12.72
CA PRO A 204 4.54 -0.98 -13.14
C PRO A 204 4.27 -0.03 -11.95
N HIS A 205 3.61 -0.52 -10.90
CA HIS A 205 3.36 0.25 -9.68
C HIS A 205 4.67 0.65 -8.99
N VAL A 206 5.60 -0.29 -8.82
CA VAL A 206 6.90 -0.04 -8.18
C VAL A 206 7.79 0.85 -9.05
N LEU A 207 7.84 0.58 -10.36
CA LEU A 207 8.73 1.26 -11.30
C LEU A 207 8.38 2.75 -11.47
N ASP A 208 7.12 3.15 -11.32
CA ASP A 208 6.74 4.57 -11.32
C ASP A 208 7.43 5.33 -10.19
N PHE A 209 7.30 4.86 -8.96
CA PHE A 209 7.94 5.51 -7.82
C PHE A 209 9.46 5.34 -7.81
N TRP A 210 9.97 4.26 -8.40
CA TRP A 210 11.41 4.11 -8.60
C TRP A 210 11.97 5.17 -9.55
N GLN A 211 11.29 5.47 -10.66
CA GLN A 211 11.71 6.56 -11.56
C GLN A 211 11.71 7.91 -10.85
N LEU A 212 10.76 8.12 -9.94
CA LEU A 212 10.59 9.37 -9.17
C LEU A 212 11.46 9.47 -7.92
N ARG A 213 12.21 8.44 -7.54
CA ARG A 213 12.90 8.34 -6.22
C ARG A 213 13.88 9.48 -5.91
N HIS A 214 14.40 10.13 -6.94
CA HIS A 214 15.35 11.24 -6.83
C HIS A 214 14.67 12.61 -6.71
N GLU A 215 13.36 12.69 -6.94
CA GLU A 215 12.60 13.92 -6.74
C GLU A 215 12.65 14.35 -5.26
N PRO A 216 12.74 15.65 -4.96
CA PRO A 216 12.90 16.14 -3.59
C PRO A 216 11.71 15.80 -2.68
N ASN A 217 10.50 15.72 -3.24
CA ASN A 217 9.27 15.41 -2.51
C ASN A 217 8.91 13.91 -2.51
N ILE A 218 9.82 13.02 -2.92
CA ILE A 218 9.59 11.56 -2.91
C ILE A 218 10.61 10.88 -2.00
N PHE A 219 10.14 10.13 -1.00
CA PHE A 219 10.95 9.28 -0.15
C PHE A 219 10.68 7.82 -0.48
N PHE A 220 11.56 7.20 -1.25
CA PHE A 220 11.50 5.77 -1.53
C PHE A 220 12.30 5.01 -0.47
N THR A 221 11.68 4.01 0.15
CA THR A 221 12.34 3.06 1.05
C THR A 221 11.77 1.66 0.84
N SER A 222 12.26 0.69 1.61
CA SER A 222 11.82 -0.69 1.55
C SER A 222 11.42 -1.21 2.94
N TYR A 223 10.50 -2.16 2.96
CA TYR A 223 10.15 -2.92 4.16
C TYR A 223 11.38 -3.61 4.73
N GLU A 224 12.28 -4.09 3.87
CA GLU A 224 13.54 -4.73 4.23
C GLU A 224 14.45 -3.77 5.00
N ARG A 225 14.59 -2.52 4.56
CA ARG A 225 15.32 -1.47 5.30
C ARG A 225 14.65 -1.10 6.60
N MET A 226 13.33 -0.93 6.60
CA MET A 226 12.59 -0.71 7.85
C MET A 226 12.85 -1.83 8.86
N LYS A 227 12.95 -3.09 8.39
CA LYS A 227 13.23 -4.23 9.26
C LYS A 227 14.68 -4.32 9.74
N GLY A 228 15.65 -4.00 8.88
CA GLY A 228 17.07 -4.11 9.21
C GLY A 228 17.64 -2.88 9.93
N GLN A 229 17.08 -1.69 9.69
CA GLN A 229 17.69 -0.39 10.01
C GLN A 229 16.65 0.64 10.49
N LEU A 230 15.66 0.22 11.30
CA LEU A 230 14.51 1.06 11.67
C LEU A 230 14.89 2.44 12.21
N GLY A 231 15.86 2.52 13.14
CA GLY A 231 16.30 3.80 13.70
C GLY A 231 16.87 4.77 12.66
N GLN A 232 17.60 4.25 11.66
CA GLN A 232 18.08 5.04 10.54
C GLN A 232 16.92 5.51 9.65
N VAL A 233 15.97 4.62 9.33
CA VAL A 233 14.79 4.99 8.53
C VAL A 233 13.95 6.05 9.24
N ILE A 234 13.81 5.99 10.57
CA ILE A 234 13.13 7.04 11.35
C ILE A 234 13.84 8.40 11.17
N ALA A 235 15.16 8.44 11.30
CA ALA A 235 15.94 9.66 11.12
C ALA A 235 15.83 10.21 9.68
N GLU A 236 15.92 9.32 8.68
CA GLU A 236 15.76 9.65 7.27
C GLU A 236 14.35 10.21 6.97
N VAL A 237 13.28 9.60 7.51
CA VAL A 237 11.91 10.12 7.35
C VAL A 237 11.75 11.47 8.05
N ALA A 238 12.31 11.65 9.24
CA ALA A 238 12.27 12.94 9.93
C ALA A 238 12.97 14.05 9.13
N GLN A 239 14.16 13.77 8.60
CA GLN A 239 14.86 14.67 7.68
C GLN A 239 14.02 14.99 6.45
N PHE A 240 13.45 13.96 5.79
CA PHE A 240 12.59 14.15 4.62
C PHE A 240 11.34 14.99 4.93
N LEU A 241 10.76 14.84 6.11
CA LEU A 241 9.57 15.58 6.55
C LEU A 241 9.89 16.96 7.16
N ASP A 242 11.15 17.40 7.13
CA ASP A 242 11.63 18.65 7.76
C ASP A 242 11.27 18.72 9.25
N ARG A 243 11.45 17.60 9.96
CA ARG A 243 11.22 17.48 11.40
C ARG A 243 12.50 17.06 12.11
N GLU A 244 12.68 17.58 13.31
CA GLU A 244 13.76 17.16 14.20
C GLU A 244 13.28 16.05 15.12
N VAL A 245 14.08 14.99 15.25
CA VAL A 245 13.88 13.91 16.21
C VAL A 245 15.18 13.65 16.95
N THR A 246 15.14 13.61 18.28
CA THR A 246 16.34 13.33 19.08
C THR A 246 16.68 11.84 19.05
N LYS A 247 17.89 11.48 19.49
CA LYS A 247 18.30 10.07 19.60
C LYS A 247 17.39 9.30 20.56
N GLU A 248 16.96 9.93 21.64
CA GLU A 248 16.05 9.39 22.64
C GLU A 248 14.66 9.14 22.02
N GLN A 249 14.14 10.10 21.23
CA GLN A 249 12.89 9.92 20.50
C GLN A 249 12.97 8.80 19.47
N ILE A 250 14.08 8.69 18.72
CA ILE A 250 14.31 7.58 17.79
C ILE A 250 14.28 6.24 18.53
N GLN A 251 14.88 6.15 19.72
CA GLN A 251 14.86 4.94 20.53
C GLN A 251 13.44 4.58 21.00
N GLN A 252 12.69 5.56 21.51
CA GLN A 252 11.29 5.38 21.92
C GLN A 252 10.40 4.95 20.75
N MET A 253 10.55 5.60 19.61
CA MET A 253 9.85 5.24 18.38
C MET A 253 10.20 3.82 17.93
N THR A 254 11.48 3.44 17.96
CA THR A 254 11.93 2.08 17.59
C THR A 254 11.26 1.02 18.46
N GLN A 255 11.10 1.29 19.77
CA GLN A 255 10.40 0.38 20.68
C GLN A 255 8.89 0.31 20.40
N HIS A 256 8.23 1.45 20.22
CA HIS A 256 6.79 1.52 19.89
C HIS A 256 6.47 0.88 18.53
N LEU A 257 7.37 1.04 17.57
CA LEU A 257 7.27 0.51 16.21
C LEU A 257 7.80 -0.94 16.10
N SER A 258 8.15 -1.58 17.22
CA SER A 258 8.52 -3.01 17.24
C SER A 258 7.35 -3.88 16.75
N PHE A 259 7.68 -5.07 16.26
CA PHE A 259 6.66 -5.98 15.73
C PHE A 259 5.64 -6.36 16.81
N GLU A 260 6.12 -6.69 18.01
CA GLU A 260 5.31 -7.05 19.17
C GLU A 260 4.40 -5.90 19.57
N SER A 261 4.94 -4.69 19.69
CA SER A 261 4.15 -3.52 20.08
C SER A 261 3.10 -3.15 19.03
N MET A 262 3.44 -3.17 17.73
CA MET A 262 2.48 -2.90 16.66
C MET A 262 1.40 -3.97 16.55
N ARG A 263 1.74 -5.23 16.81
CA ARG A 263 0.79 -6.35 16.82
C ARG A 263 -0.24 -6.22 17.93
N ASP A 264 0.21 -5.82 19.12
CA ASP A 264 -0.62 -5.79 20.32
C ASP A 264 -1.30 -4.41 20.52
N ASN A 265 -0.93 -3.38 19.75
CA ASN A 265 -1.57 -2.07 19.79
C ASN A 265 -2.92 -2.05 19.05
N PRO A 266 -4.06 -1.89 19.74
CA PRO A 266 -5.39 -1.88 19.12
C PRO A 266 -5.63 -0.69 18.20
N ALA A 267 -4.84 0.39 18.29
CA ALA A 267 -4.92 1.53 17.40
C ALA A 267 -4.27 1.28 16.03
N CYS A 268 -3.44 0.23 15.89
CA CYS A 268 -2.67 -0.05 14.67
C CYS A 268 -2.88 -1.46 14.10
N ASN A 269 -3.46 -2.38 14.87
CA ASN A 269 -3.61 -3.77 14.45
C ASN A 269 -4.88 -4.05 13.61
N HIS A 270 -5.71 -3.01 13.38
CA HIS A 270 -6.90 -3.02 12.51
C HIS A 270 -8.00 -4.01 12.92
N VAL A 271 -7.97 -4.57 14.14
CA VAL A 271 -8.99 -5.54 14.60
C VAL A 271 -10.40 -4.96 14.48
N LYS A 272 -10.60 -3.70 14.88
CA LYS A 272 -11.90 -3.00 14.78
C LYS A 272 -12.38 -2.81 13.35
N GLU A 273 -11.46 -2.50 12.43
CA GLU A 273 -11.76 -2.36 11.00
C GLU A 273 -12.26 -3.72 10.46
N PHE A 274 -11.57 -4.82 10.80
CA PHE A 274 -12.00 -6.17 10.40
C PHE A 274 -13.35 -6.57 10.97
N GLU A 275 -13.60 -6.35 12.26
CA GLU A 275 -14.90 -6.64 12.87
C GLU A 275 -16.03 -5.88 12.19
N SER A 276 -15.80 -4.59 11.88
CA SER A 276 -16.76 -3.75 11.16
C SER A 276 -17.02 -4.26 9.74
N MET A 277 -15.96 -4.69 9.02
CA MET A 277 -16.08 -5.28 7.69
C MET A 277 -16.85 -6.61 7.70
N LYS A 278 -16.61 -7.48 8.70
CA LYS A 278 -17.37 -8.74 8.86
C LYS A 278 -18.86 -8.46 9.04
N ALA A 279 -19.19 -7.51 9.91
CA ALA A 279 -20.57 -7.09 10.16
C ALA A 279 -21.23 -6.55 8.88
N ALA A 280 -20.52 -5.70 8.12
CA ALA A 280 -21.04 -5.13 6.87
C ALA A 280 -21.20 -6.17 5.74
N ALA A 281 -20.34 -7.19 5.68
CA ALA A 281 -20.36 -8.19 4.63
C ALA A 281 -21.37 -9.33 4.87
N GLY A 282 -21.91 -9.47 6.09
CA GLY A 282 -22.86 -10.54 6.43
C GLY A 282 -22.32 -11.96 6.24
N ARG A 283 -21.00 -12.16 6.37
CA ARG A 283 -20.32 -13.44 6.14
C ARG A 283 -19.63 -13.94 7.41
N ASP A 284 -19.62 -15.26 7.58
CA ASP A 284 -18.75 -15.96 8.52
C ASP A 284 -17.32 -15.93 7.97
N VAL A 285 -16.61 -14.85 8.28
CA VAL A 285 -15.20 -14.72 7.98
C VAL A 285 -14.40 -15.45 9.06
N GLU A 286 -13.40 -16.26 8.69
CA GLU A 286 -12.54 -16.99 9.63
C GLU A 286 -12.05 -16.08 10.77
N GLU A 287 -11.97 -16.63 11.98
CA GLU A 287 -11.60 -15.90 13.18
C GLU A 287 -10.16 -15.36 13.05
N PHE A 288 -10.06 -14.04 12.81
CA PHE A 288 -8.81 -13.27 12.73
C PHE A 288 -8.02 -13.26 14.06
N SER A 289 -8.62 -13.80 15.13
CA SER A 289 -8.04 -13.93 16.47
C SER A 289 -7.04 -15.09 16.58
N THR A 290 -7.11 -16.07 15.66
CA THR A 290 -6.15 -17.18 15.59
C THR A 290 -4.80 -16.69 15.05
N SER A 291 -3.70 -17.27 15.55
CA SER A 291 -2.32 -16.84 15.25
C SER A 291 -1.95 -16.88 13.75
N SER A 292 -2.68 -17.62 12.93
CA SER A 292 -2.44 -17.82 11.50
C SER A 292 -2.91 -16.64 10.63
N HIS A 293 -3.90 -15.87 11.04
CA HIS A 293 -4.56 -14.88 10.15
C HIS A 293 -4.53 -13.43 10.63
N ARG A 294 -3.77 -13.07 11.68
CA ARG A 294 -3.68 -11.68 12.17
C ARG A 294 -3.23 -10.68 11.10
N PHE A 295 -3.73 -9.44 11.17
CA PHE A 295 -3.31 -8.36 10.26
C PHE A 295 -1.81 -8.07 10.36
N VAL A 296 -1.31 -7.92 11.60
CA VAL A 296 0.12 -7.91 11.92
C VAL A 296 0.55 -9.35 12.16
N ARG A 297 0.97 -10.03 11.08
CA ARG A 297 1.11 -11.50 11.04
C ARG A 297 2.45 -12.01 11.57
N ARG A 298 3.54 -11.78 10.83
CA ARG A 298 4.88 -12.33 11.13
C ARG A 298 5.98 -11.30 11.23
N GLY A 299 5.92 -10.22 10.44
CA GLY A 299 6.95 -9.18 10.48
C GLY A 299 8.32 -9.60 9.90
N VAL A 300 8.42 -10.74 9.20
CA VAL A 300 9.68 -11.34 8.74
C VAL A 300 9.96 -11.03 7.26
N VAL A 301 11.23 -10.76 6.94
CA VAL A 301 11.77 -10.68 5.57
C VAL A 301 12.23 -12.09 5.16
N GLY A 302 11.91 -12.52 3.94
CA GLY A 302 12.26 -13.84 3.44
C GLY A 302 11.30 -14.95 3.86
N SER A 303 10.17 -14.61 4.50
CA SER A 303 9.15 -15.56 4.97
C SER A 303 8.54 -16.42 3.86
N HIS A 304 8.67 -15.98 2.60
CA HIS A 304 8.24 -16.75 1.45
C HIS A 304 8.90 -18.12 1.32
N LYS A 305 10.13 -18.27 1.81
CA LYS A 305 10.85 -19.55 1.81
C LYS A 305 10.20 -20.60 2.71
N ASP A 306 9.39 -20.16 3.68
CA ASP A 306 8.70 -21.05 4.61
C ASP A 306 7.37 -21.57 4.03
N GLU A 307 6.80 -20.86 3.05
CA GLU A 307 5.40 -21.04 2.65
C GLU A 307 5.18 -21.35 1.16
N LEU A 308 6.19 -21.11 0.31
CA LEU A 308 6.15 -21.37 -1.13
C LEU A 308 7.06 -22.53 -1.52
N THR A 309 6.65 -23.24 -2.57
CA THR A 309 7.49 -24.26 -3.21
C THR A 309 8.61 -23.60 -4.02
N ALA A 310 9.69 -24.35 -4.27
CA ALA A 310 10.81 -23.87 -5.08
C ALA A 310 10.38 -23.47 -6.51
N ASP A 311 9.38 -24.13 -7.09
CA ASP A 311 8.89 -23.81 -8.42
C ASP A 311 8.16 -22.47 -8.47
N ILE A 312 7.25 -22.19 -7.53
CA ILE A 312 6.59 -20.88 -7.44
C ILE A 312 7.62 -19.76 -7.18
N ILE A 313 8.61 -20.01 -6.33
CA ILE A 313 9.69 -19.04 -6.10
C ILE A 313 10.42 -18.72 -7.41
N ARG A 314 10.73 -19.75 -8.22
CA ARG A 314 11.38 -19.61 -9.53
C ARG A 314 10.51 -18.84 -10.53
N GLU A 315 9.20 -19.04 -10.51
CA GLU A 315 8.26 -18.29 -11.35
C GLU A 315 8.27 -16.80 -11.00
N PHE A 316 8.25 -16.45 -9.71
CA PHE A 316 8.40 -15.05 -9.27
C PHE A 316 9.74 -14.45 -9.69
N ASP A 317 10.83 -15.21 -9.60
CA ASP A 317 12.16 -14.76 -10.05
C ASP A 317 12.15 -14.47 -11.55
N LEU A 318 11.70 -15.41 -12.37
CA LEU A 318 11.62 -15.24 -13.82
C LEU A 318 10.71 -14.07 -14.22
N TRP A 319 9.53 -13.96 -13.58
CA TRP A 319 8.60 -12.84 -13.80
C TRP A 319 9.24 -11.50 -13.44
N SER A 320 9.98 -11.43 -12.34
CA SER A 320 10.69 -10.21 -11.93
C SER A 320 11.81 -9.86 -12.90
N ASP A 321 12.62 -10.85 -13.31
CA ASP A 321 13.69 -10.65 -14.29
C ASP A 321 13.15 -10.13 -15.61
N ILE A 322 12.02 -10.65 -16.09
CA ILE A 322 11.37 -10.19 -17.33
C ILE A 322 10.92 -8.72 -17.19
N ASN A 323 10.24 -8.37 -16.09
CA ASN A 323 9.71 -7.01 -15.89
C ASN A 323 10.81 -5.96 -15.66
N LEU A 324 11.94 -6.36 -15.10
CA LEU A 324 13.04 -5.46 -14.74
C LEU A 324 14.15 -5.39 -15.78
N ARG A 325 14.19 -6.32 -16.74
CA ARG A 325 15.25 -6.44 -17.75
C ARG A 325 15.56 -5.14 -18.48
N ASP A 326 14.53 -4.48 -19.01
CA ASP A 326 14.70 -3.28 -19.82
C ASP A 326 15.20 -2.08 -19.00
N TYR A 327 14.98 -2.11 -17.67
CA TYR A 327 15.48 -1.12 -16.72
C TYR A 327 16.89 -1.44 -16.22
N LYS A 328 17.42 -2.63 -16.53
CA LYS A 328 18.69 -3.16 -15.98
C LYS A 328 18.70 -3.17 -14.44
N LEU A 329 17.56 -3.52 -13.86
CA LEU A 329 17.37 -3.60 -12.42
C LEU A 329 17.17 -5.06 -11.98
N ASN A 330 17.34 -5.30 -10.70
CA ASN A 330 16.96 -6.52 -9.99
C ASN A 330 16.25 -6.15 -8.67
N MET A 331 15.69 -7.14 -7.98
CA MET A 331 14.93 -6.90 -6.73
C MET A 331 15.76 -6.26 -5.61
N ASP A 332 17.08 -6.50 -5.56
CA ASP A 332 17.96 -6.00 -4.49
C ASP A 332 18.24 -4.50 -4.61
N ASP A 333 18.16 -3.94 -5.84
CA ASP A 333 18.30 -2.50 -6.07
C ASP A 333 17.26 -1.72 -5.26
N PHE A 334 16.02 -2.21 -5.22
CA PHE A 334 14.93 -1.59 -4.47
C PHE A 334 15.04 -1.86 -2.96
N ALA A 335 15.41 -3.09 -2.59
CA ALA A 335 15.47 -3.51 -1.19
C ALA A 335 16.54 -2.75 -0.39
N ASN A 336 17.64 -2.35 -1.02
CA ASN A 336 18.79 -1.73 -0.34
C ASN A 336 18.88 -0.21 -0.51
N TYR A 337 18.05 0.39 -1.36
CA TYR A 337 18.08 1.83 -1.65
C TYR A 337 17.84 2.71 -0.41
N SER A 338 18.74 3.66 -0.16
CA SER A 338 18.50 4.79 0.74
C SER A 338 18.54 6.10 -0.03
N LYS A 339 17.55 6.98 0.21
CA LYS A 339 17.53 8.33 -0.36
C LYS A 339 18.72 9.18 0.11
N PHE A 340 19.18 8.94 1.33
CA PHE A 340 20.23 9.76 1.97
C PHE A 340 21.54 8.99 2.17
N ALA A 341 21.74 7.89 1.46
CA ALA A 341 23.07 7.26 1.40
C ALA A 341 24.08 8.27 0.84
N SER A 342 25.21 8.42 1.52
CA SER A 342 26.38 9.12 0.98
C SER A 342 26.79 8.45 -0.34
N ALA A 343 26.95 9.24 -1.40
CA ALA A 343 27.51 8.76 -2.66
C ALA A 343 28.97 8.31 -2.52
#